data_AF-A0A6I3U9Q4-F1
#
_entry.id   AF-A0A6I3U9Q4-F1
#
_cell.length_a   1.000
_cell.length_b   1.000
_cell.length_c   1.000
_cell.angle_alpha   90.00
_cell.angle_beta   90.00
_cell.angle_gamma   90.00
#
_symmetry.space_group_name_H-M   'P 1'
#
loop_
_entity.id
_entity.type
_entity.pdbx_description
1 polymer ?
#
loop_
_entity_poly.entity_id
_entity_poly.type
_entity_poly.pdbx_seq_one_letter_code
_entity_poly.pdbx_strand_id
1 'polypeptide(L)'
;KNHSITLMPAIDFLMASLDWTPKDLDRIVVAEGPGSYTGLRIAVATAKTLAHTLNIELVGMSSLLSLVPRQQEGLFVPLMDARRNNVYAGFYENAKPVMPEAHLSFAEVLEKV
;
A
#
# COMPACT_ATOMS: atom_id res chain seq x y z
N LYS A 1 -4.53 -16.66 1.70
CA LYS A 1 -4.92 -16.46 3.12
C LYS A 1 -6.20 -15.62 3.14
N ASN A 2 -7.14 -15.92 4.04
CA ASN A 2 -8.43 -15.24 4.08
C ASN A 2 -8.34 -13.88 4.79
N HIS A 3 -7.93 -12.84 4.06
CA HIS A 3 -7.80 -11.49 4.62
C HIS A 3 -9.09 -10.96 5.25
N SER A 4 -10.26 -11.41 4.76
CA SER A 4 -11.58 -11.02 5.27
C SER A 4 -11.83 -11.43 6.72
N ILE A 5 -11.21 -12.52 7.19
CA ILE A 5 -11.39 -12.99 8.57
C ILE A 5 -10.23 -12.58 9.48
N THR A 6 -9.05 -12.30 8.94
CA THR A 6 -7.86 -12.02 9.75
C THR A 6 -7.61 -10.53 9.97
N LEU A 7 -8.11 -9.65 9.09
CA LEU A 7 -7.76 -8.23 9.13
C LEU A 7 -8.27 -7.52 10.39
N MET A 8 -9.57 -7.63 10.69
CA MET A 8 -10.09 -6.97 11.89
C MET A 8 -9.54 -7.53 13.20
N PRO A 9 -9.41 -8.86 13.37
CA PRO A 9 -8.74 -9.39 14.56
C PRO A 9 -7.29 -8.91 14.71
N ALA A 10 -6.56 -8.72 13.60
CA ALA A 10 -5.21 -8.18 13.67
C ALA A 10 -5.17 -6.70 14.08
N ILE A 11 -6.12 -5.89 13.58
CA ILE A 11 -6.25 -4.49 13.99
C ILE A 11 -6.62 -4.40 15.48
N ASP A 12 -7.63 -5.16 15.92
CA ASP A 12 -8.07 -5.20 17.32
C ASP A 12 -6.93 -5.63 18.26
N PHE A 13 -6.21 -6.69 17.90
CA PHE A 13 -5.05 -7.15 18.65
C PHE A 13 -3.96 -6.08 18.78
N LEU A 14 -3.64 -5.37 17.69
CA LEU A 14 -2.61 -4.32 17.69
C LEU A 14 -3.04 -3.11 18.52
N MET A 15 -4.31 -2.73 18.47
CA MET A 15 -4.82 -1.62 19.26
C MET A 15 -4.80 -1.96 20.75
N ALA A 16 -5.25 -3.16 21.12
CA ALA A 16 -5.22 -3.63 22.49
C ALA A 16 -3.78 -3.74 23.04
N SER A 17 -2.80 -4.15 22.23
CA SER A 17 -1.40 -4.23 22.68
C SER A 17 -0.73 -2.87 22.91
N LEU A 18 -1.35 -1.80 22.43
CA LEU A 18 -0.90 -0.42 22.62
C LEU A 18 -1.76 0.34 23.65
N ASP A 19 -2.74 -0.33 24.28
CA ASP A 19 -3.77 0.30 25.13
C ASP A 19 -4.53 1.42 24.41
N TRP A 20 -4.75 1.28 23.10
CA TRP A 20 -5.43 2.26 22.26
C TRP A 20 -6.88 1.88 22.00
N THR A 21 -7.71 2.91 21.85
CA THR A 21 -9.09 2.83 21.38
C THR A 21 -9.19 3.42 19.97
N PRO A 22 -10.27 3.15 19.22
CA PRO A 22 -10.44 3.73 17.87
C PRO A 22 -10.45 5.26 17.85
N LYS A 23 -10.72 5.91 19.00
CA LYS A 23 -10.73 7.37 19.13
C LYS A 23 -9.33 7.98 19.19
N ASP A 24 -8.31 7.17 19.46
CA ASP A 24 -6.92 7.62 19.51
C ASP A 24 -6.28 7.70 18.12
N LEU A 25 -7.02 7.33 17.06
CA LEU A 25 -6.58 7.42 15.68
C LEU A 25 -6.93 8.78 15.07
N ASP A 26 -5.93 9.48 14.53
CA ASP A 26 -6.13 10.75 13.81
C ASP A 26 -6.49 10.54 12.33
N ARG A 27 -6.04 9.42 11.74
CA ARG A 27 -6.13 9.16 10.30
C ARG A 27 -5.98 7.66 10.01
N ILE A 28 -6.59 7.21 8.92
CA ILE A 28 -6.39 5.87 8.36
C ILE A 28 -5.63 5.98 7.05
N VAL A 29 -4.57 5.19 6.90
CA VAL A 29 -3.82 5.07 5.64
C VAL A 29 -4.04 3.67 5.08
N VAL A 30 -4.36 3.58 3.79
CA VAL A 30 -4.60 2.30 3.11
C VAL A 30 -3.85 2.24 1.79
N ALA A 31 -3.30 1.06 1.48
CA ALA A 31 -2.72 0.80 0.18
C ALA A 31 -3.84 0.79 -0.88
N GLU A 32 -3.74 1.64 -1.91
CA GLU A 32 -4.72 1.71 -3.00
C GLU A 32 -4.36 0.87 -4.23
N GLY A 33 -3.13 0.34 -4.24
CA GLY A 33 -2.58 -0.48 -5.30
C GLY A 33 -1.17 -0.02 -5.69
N PRO A 34 -0.49 -0.79 -6.54
CA PRO A 34 -0.89 -2.07 -7.11
C PRO A 34 -0.86 -3.22 -6.09
N GLY A 35 -1.48 -4.37 -6.40
CA GLY A 35 -1.54 -5.51 -5.48
C GLY A 35 -2.66 -6.51 -5.80
N SER A 36 -2.90 -7.44 -4.88
CA SER A 36 -3.97 -8.44 -5.04
C SER A 36 -5.34 -7.78 -5.11
N TYR A 37 -6.10 -8.02 -6.18
CA TYR A 37 -7.45 -7.48 -6.37
C TYR A 37 -8.38 -7.76 -5.17
N THR A 38 -8.41 -9.02 -4.70
CA THR A 38 -9.21 -9.42 -3.54
C THR A 38 -8.72 -8.75 -2.25
N GLY A 39 -7.40 -8.73 -2.03
CA GLY A 39 -6.80 -8.11 -0.84
C GLY A 39 -7.06 -6.61 -0.76
N LEU A 40 -6.84 -5.89 -1.86
CA LEU A 40 -7.06 -4.44 -1.96
C LEU A 40 -8.52 -4.09 -1.71
N ARG A 41 -9.47 -4.82 -2.30
CA ARG A 41 -10.90 -4.56 -2.06
C ARG A 41 -11.29 -4.75 -0.60
N ILE A 42 -10.78 -5.79 0.05
CA ILE A 42 -11.01 -6.02 1.49
C ILE A 42 -10.40 -4.88 2.31
N ALA A 43 -9.12 -4.55 2.08
CA ALA A 43 -8.41 -3.52 2.82
C ALA A 43 -9.08 -2.13 2.66
N VAL A 44 -9.38 -1.72 1.43
CA VAL A 44 -10.02 -0.43 1.13
C VAL A 44 -11.43 -0.36 1.69
N ALA A 45 -12.22 -1.44 1.62
CA ALA A 45 -13.55 -1.46 2.22
C ALA A 45 -13.48 -1.28 3.74
N THR A 46 -12.62 -2.05 4.42
CA THR A 46 -12.40 -1.94 5.87
C THR A 46 -11.92 -0.53 6.25
N ALA A 47 -10.92 0.01 5.56
CA ALA A 47 -10.38 1.34 5.84
C ALA A 47 -11.43 2.46 5.64
N LYS A 48 -12.21 2.39 4.56
CA LYS A 48 -13.31 3.33 4.31
C LYS A 48 -14.37 3.28 5.40
N THR A 49 -14.79 2.10 5.81
CA THR A 49 -15.78 1.94 6.88
C THR A 49 -15.26 2.52 8.19
N LEU A 50 -14.03 2.16 8.60
CA LEU A 50 -13.44 2.68 9.84
C LEU A 50 -13.29 4.21 9.81
N ALA A 51 -12.73 4.78 8.73
CA ALA A 51 -12.51 6.21 8.62
C ALA A 51 -13.84 6.99 8.63
N HIS A 52 -14.85 6.47 7.94
CA HIS A 52 -16.18 7.05 7.92
C HIS A 52 -16.85 7.01 9.30
N THR A 53 -16.80 5.86 9.98
CA THR A 53 -17.39 5.69 11.32
C THR A 53 -16.72 6.58 12.37
N LEU A 54 -15.40 6.74 12.28
CA LEU A 54 -14.62 7.57 13.21
C LEU A 54 -14.64 9.06 12.81
N ASN A 55 -15.14 9.40 11.63
CA ASN A 55 -15.10 10.74 11.05
C ASN A 55 -13.67 11.31 10.99
N ILE A 56 -12.72 10.48 10.55
CA ILE A 56 -11.31 10.83 10.39
C ILE A 56 -10.87 10.70 8.94
N GLU A 57 -9.73 11.31 8.63
CA GLU A 57 -9.20 11.34 7.27
C GLU A 57 -8.80 9.93 6.80
N LEU A 58 -9.11 9.62 5.54
CA LEU A 58 -8.63 8.43 4.84
C LEU A 58 -7.64 8.84 3.75
N VAL A 59 -6.44 8.28 3.80
CA VAL A 59 -5.38 8.54 2.83
C VAL A 59 -5.03 7.26 2.06
N GLY A 60 -5.15 7.34 0.73
CA GLY A 60 -4.61 6.33 -0.18
C GLY A 60 -3.10 6.48 -0.33
N MET A 61 -2.40 5.36 -0.37
CA MET A 61 -0.96 5.33 -0.66
C MET A 61 -0.67 4.23 -1.69
N SER A 62 0.24 4.52 -2.62
CA SER A 62 0.76 3.47 -3.51
C SER A 62 1.47 2.37 -2.73
N SER A 63 1.13 1.13 -3.03
CA SER A 63 1.84 -0.04 -2.50
C SER A 63 3.31 -0.02 -2.90
N LEU A 64 3.64 0.47 -4.09
CA LEU A 64 5.03 0.55 -4.57
C LEU A 64 5.81 1.62 -3.81
N LEU A 65 5.21 2.78 -3.57
CA LEU A 65 5.82 3.83 -2.77
C LEU A 65 6.14 3.35 -1.34
N SER A 66 5.31 2.47 -0.76
CA SER A 66 5.58 1.92 0.58
C SER A 66 6.82 1.03 0.67
N LEU A 67 7.35 0.58 -0.47
CA LEU A 67 8.60 -0.18 -0.57
C LEU A 67 9.84 0.71 -0.74
N VAL A 68 9.67 2.01 -0.99
CA VAL A 68 10.78 2.94 -1.24
C VAL A 68 11.37 3.44 0.08
N PRO A 69 12.68 3.28 0.31
CA PRO A 69 13.34 3.80 1.51
C PRO A 69 13.37 5.34 1.48
N ARG A 70 13.08 5.98 2.62
CA ARG A 70 12.98 7.45 2.72
C ARG A 70 14.31 8.19 2.90
N GLN A 71 15.34 7.51 3.40
CA GLN A 71 16.60 8.13 3.82
C GLN A 71 17.79 7.67 2.97
N GLN A 72 17.51 7.24 1.74
CA GLN A 72 18.54 6.82 0.80
C GLN A 72 18.40 7.61 -0.49
N GLU A 73 19.54 7.96 -1.06
CA GLU A 73 19.63 8.66 -2.34
C GLU A 73 19.71 7.66 -3.49
N GLY A 74 19.31 8.10 -4.68
CA GLY A 74 19.33 7.32 -5.90
C GLY A 74 17.93 6.92 -6.41
N LEU A 75 17.94 6.25 -7.55
CA LEU A 75 16.74 5.73 -8.19
C LEU A 75 16.32 4.40 -7.55
N PHE A 76 15.11 4.37 -7.01
CA PHE A 76 14.46 3.17 -6.48
C PHE A 76 13.39 2.69 -7.43
N VAL A 77 13.48 1.41 -7.81
CA VAL A 77 12.54 0.76 -8.72
C VAL A 77 11.87 -0.41 -7.99
N PRO A 78 10.89 -0.14 -7.11
CA PRO A 78 10.12 -1.22 -6.48
C PRO A 78 9.32 -1.97 -7.55
N LEU A 79 9.32 -3.30 -7.42
CA LEU A 79 8.64 -4.21 -8.34
C LEU A 79 7.67 -5.10 -7.57
N MET A 80 6.46 -5.28 -8.12
CA MET A 80 5.50 -6.29 -7.66
C MET A 80 5.11 -7.22 -8.80
N ASP A 81 5.13 -8.52 -8.56
CA ASP A 81 4.75 -9.54 -9.57
C ASP A 81 3.30 -9.31 -10.07
N ALA A 82 3.17 -9.05 -11.38
CA ALA A 82 1.88 -8.91 -12.07
C ALA A 82 1.53 -10.14 -12.93
N ARG A 83 2.26 -11.25 -12.74
CA ARG A 83 2.18 -12.52 -13.48
C ARG A 83 2.65 -12.41 -14.92
N ARG A 84 2.93 -13.56 -15.54
CA ARG A 84 3.29 -13.70 -16.97
C ARG A 84 4.48 -12.82 -17.38
N ASN A 85 5.53 -12.77 -16.54
CA ASN A 85 6.73 -11.94 -16.73
C ASN A 85 6.45 -10.43 -16.78
N ASN A 86 5.29 -10.00 -16.30
CA ASN A 86 5.00 -8.61 -16.03
C ASN A 86 5.15 -8.28 -14.55
N VAL A 87 5.41 -7.02 -14.31
CA VAL A 87 5.54 -6.42 -12.99
C VAL A 87 4.76 -5.11 -12.97
N TYR A 88 4.22 -4.78 -11.80
CA TYR A 88 3.95 -3.39 -11.50
C TYR A 88 5.25 -2.75 -11.05
N ALA A 89 5.66 -1.70 -11.73
CA ALA A 89 6.89 -0.98 -11.48
C ALA A 89 6.58 0.49 -11.19
N GLY A 90 7.34 1.05 -10.26
CA GLY A 90 7.42 2.49 -10.04
C GLY A 90 8.88 2.91 -10.09
N PHE A 91 9.12 4.18 -10.33
CA PHE A 91 10.46 4.75 -10.41
C PHE A 91 10.47 5.98 -9.51
N TYR A 92 11.30 5.97 -8.48
CA TYR A 92 11.28 7.00 -7.45
C TYR A 92 12.67 7.52 -7.14
N GLU A 93 12.77 8.83 -6.95
CA GLU A 93 13.91 9.49 -6.35
C GLU A 93 13.42 10.33 -5.18
N ASN A 94 14.09 10.27 -4.03
CA ASN A 94 13.68 10.99 -2.83
C ASN A 94 12.20 10.76 -2.46
N ALA A 95 11.74 9.50 -2.58
CA ALA A 95 10.35 9.09 -2.39
C ALA A 95 9.30 9.85 -3.24
N LYS A 96 9.72 10.41 -4.37
CA LYS A 96 8.84 11.04 -5.35
C LYS A 96 8.88 10.26 -6.67
N PRO A 97 7.72 9.99 -7.29
CA PRO A 97 7.70 9.32 -8.57
C PRO A 97 8.36 10.21 -9.63
N VAL A 98 9.34 9.68 -10.35
CA VAL A 98 9.95 10.36 -11.51
C VAL A 98 9.15 10.12 -12.79
N MET A 99 8.36 9.05 -12.81
CA MET A 99 7.37 8.75 -13.84
C MET A 99 6.18 8.00 -13.23
N PRO A 100 5.02 7.95 -13.91
CA PRO A 100 3.86 7.20 -13.44
C PRO A 100 4.18 5.72 -13.23
N GLU A 101 3.62 5.14 -12.17
CA GLU A 101 3.62 3.69 -11.96
C GLU A 101 2.90 2.99 -13.12
N ALA A 102 3.42 1.84 -13.53
CA ALA A 102 2.91 1.14 -14.70
C ALA A 102 3.00 -0.38 -14.56
N HIS A 103 2.13 -1.07 -15.31
CA HIS A 103 2.24 -2.49 -15.57
C HIS A 103 3.13 -2.70 -16.79
N LEU A 104 4.33 -3.25 -16.59
CA LEU A 104 5.37 -3.41 -17.61
C LEU A 104 5.87 -4.85 -17.62
N SER A 105 6.38 -5.31 -18.75
CA SER A 105 7.23 -6.49 -18.79
C SER A 105 8.54 -6.23 -18.06
N PHE A 106 9.18 -7.28 -17.54
CA PHE A 106 10.48 -7.14 -16.88
C PHE A 106 11.55 -6.54 -17.82
N ALA A 107 11.48 -6.84 -19.12
CA ALA A 107 12.39 -6.28 -20.12
C ALA A 107 12.22 -4.76 -20.28
N GLU A 108 10.97 -4.27 -20.36
CA GLU A 108 10.69 -2.83 -20.46
C GLU A 108 11.14 -2.05 -19.22
N VAL A 109 11.15 -2.69 -18.04
CA VAL A 109 11.73 -2.07 -16.84
C VAL A 109 13.23 -1.86 -17.02
N LEU A 110 13.96 -2.88 -17.49
CA LEU A 110 15.42 -2.80 -17.68
C LEU A 110 15.84 -1.74 -18.70
N GLU A 111 15.02 -1.48 -19.72
CA GLU A 111 15.26 -0.41 -20.70
C GLU A 111 15.09 1.00 -20.12
N LYS A 112 14.45 1.13 -18.95
CA LYS A 112 14.12 2.40 -18.29
C LYS A 112 15.01 2.73 -17.10
N VAL A 113 15.95 1.85 -16.74
CA VAL A 113 16.90 2.02 -15.61
C VAL A 113 18.27 2.43 -16.14
#